data_AF-A0A357KUV0-F1
#
_entry.id   AF-A0A357KUV0-F1
#
_cell.length_a   1.000
_cell.length_b   1.000
_cell.length_c   1.000
_cell.angle_alpha   90.00
_cell.angle_beta   90.00
_cell.angle_gamma   90.00
#
_symmetry.space_group_name_H-M   'P 1'
#
loop_
_entity.id
_entity.type
_entity.pdbx_description
1 polymer ?
#
loop_
_entity_poly.entity_id
_entity_poly.type
_entity_poly.pdbx_seq_one_letter_code
_entity_poly.pdbx_strand_id
1 'polypeptide(L)'
;VARGHEVTVVDRRGGGERRTVAREDDPLSVPRRLTAGVRLVMPGETAARRLPRCLPGGGGWFGFASYDAVRYAEPGKLPWEGAPPDDRGLPDLQFGFYDRVVVFDHVETLVHVVRLVEVGPEDDPGEAYDGAMRDIGATRTALQTHSKPLVSGDFEVSPGAPDATGVRSTLTRATHRAMVERAKEY
;
A
#
# COMPACT_ATOMS: atom_id res chain seq x y z
N VAL A 1 10.69 -1.39 -1.04
CA VAL A 1 10.72 -2.09 0.26
C VAL A 1 11.92 -1.59 1.02
N ALA A 2 11.73 -1.09 2.24
CA ALA A 2 12.79 -0.58 3.11
C ALA A 2 12.95 -1.49 4.34
N ARG A 3 14.18 -1.76 4.73
CA ARG A 3 14.57 -2.47 5.96
C ARG A 3 15.76 -1.72 6.56
N GLY A 4 15.54 -0.99 7.64
CA GLY A 4 16.53 0.00 8.05
C GLY A 4 16.73 1.05 6.94
N HIS A 5 17.98 1.49 6.81
CA HIS A 5 18.41 2.39 5.74
C HIS A 5 18.60 1.70 4.38
N GLU A 6 18.40 0.39 4.26
CA GLU A 6 18.48 -0.28 2.97
C GLU A 6 17.12 -0.25 2.27
N VAL A 7 17.08 0.35 1.08
CA VAL A 7 15.88 0.42 0.25
C VAL A 7 16.08 -0.34 -1.05
N THR A 8 15.21 -1.32 -1.28
CA THR A 8 15.07 -2.00 -2.57
C THR A 8 13.91 -1.39 -3.35
N VAL A 9 14.21 -0.86 -4.55
CA VAL A 9 13.22 -0.43 -5.54
C VAL A 9 13.17 -1.46 -6.67
N VAL A 10 11.97 -1.89 -7.03
CA VAL A 10 11.74 -2.80 -8.16
C VAL A 10 10.83 -2.08 -9.15
N ASP A 11 11.38 -1.75 -10.31
CA ASP A 11 10.65 -1.15 -11.43
C ASP A 11 10.29 -2.24 -12.45
N ARG A 12 9.00 -2.36 -12.76
CA ARG A 12 8.47 -3.34 -13.73
C ARG A 12 7.92 -2.70 -15.00
N ARG A 13 8.15 -1.40 -15.18
CA ARG A 13 7.76 -0.69 -16.41
C ARG A 13 8.58 -1.22 -17.58
N GLY A 14 7.96 -1.35 -18.76
CA GLY A 14 8.64 -1.73 -20.00
C GLY A 14 8.89 -3.24 -20.22
N GLY A 15 8.21 -4.13 -19.49
CA GLY A 15 8.25 -5.58 -19.75
C GLY A 15 9.46 -6.33 -19.18
N GLY A 16 10.32 -5.65 -18.42
CA GLY A 16 11.42 -6.25 -17.65
C GLY A 16 11.33 -5.88 -16.17
N GLU A 17 12.21 -6.47 -15.36
CA GLU A 17 12.35 -6.12 -13.93
C GLU A 17 13.71 -5.46 -13.69
N ARG A 18 13.71 -4.19 -13.28
CA ARG A 18 14.91 -3.49 -12.82
C ARG A 18 14.88 -3.38 -11.31
N ARG A 19 15.84 -4.04 -10.65
CA ARG A 19 16.03 -3.96 -9.20
C ARG A 19 17.20 -3.04 -8.87
N THR A 20 16.98 -2.09 -7.97
CA THR A 20 18.01 -1.21 -7.42
C THR A 20 17.99 -1.30 -5.90
N VAL A 21 19.16 -1.41 -5.30
CA VAL A 21 19.34 -1.39 -3.84
C VAL A 21 20.22 -0.19 -3.51
N ALA A 22 19.77 0.65 -2.59
CA ALA A 22 20.47 1.85 -2.17
C ALA A 22 20.34 2.06 -0.67
N ARG A 23 21.30 2.79 -0.09
CA ARG A 23 21.20 3.28 1.28
C ARG A 23 20.50 4.64 1.28
N GLU A 24 19.51 4.81 2.15
CA GLU A 24 18.72 6.03 2.30
C GLU A 24 18.64 6.41 3.77
N ASP A 25 18.99 7.67 4.10
CA ASP A 25 18.86 8.17 5.46
C ASP A 25 17.39 8.29 5.87
N ASP A 26 16.55 8.74 4.94
CA ASP A 26 15.08 8.77 5.07
C ASP A 26 14.41 7.92 3.97
N PRO A 27 14.05 6.66 4.26
CA PRO A 27 13.28 5.82 3.35
C PRO A 27 11.91 6.37 2.96
N LEU A 28 11.29 7.26 3.76
CA LEU A 28 9.99 7.89 3.44
C LEU A 28 10.10 8.91 2.29
N SER A 29 11.31 9.40 2.02
CA SER A 29 11.58 10.30 0.89
C SER A 29 11.53 9.59 -0.46
N VAL A 30 11.74 8.27 -0.49
CA VAL A 30 11.93 7.51 -1.74
C VAL A 30 10.69 7.55 -2.65
N PRO A 31 9.46 7.27 -2.18
CA PRO A 31 8.26 7.40 -3.00
C PRO A 31 8.10 8.80 -3.58
N ARG A 32 8.38 9.84 -2.77
CA ARG A 32 8.30 11.25 -3.21
C ARG A 32 9.31 11.54 -4.32
N ARG A 33 10.54 11.08 -4.16
CA ARG A 33 11.61 11.25 -5.16
C ARG A 33 11.28 10.54 -6.47
N LEU A 34 10.75 9.33 -6.40
CA LEU A 34 10.38 8.54 -7.58
C LEU A 34 9.27 9.20 -8.41
N THR A 35 8.38 9.98 -7.78
CA THR A 35 7.31 10.71 -8.48
C THR A 35 7.54 12.22 -8.56
N ALA A 36 8.73 12.72 -8.23
CA ALA A 36 9.00 14.16 -8.14
C ALA A 36 8.87 14.88 -9.49
N GLY A 37 9.18 14.18 -10.59
CA GLY A 37 9.06 14.71 -11.96
C GLY A 37 7.66 14.57 -12.56
N VAL A 38 6.70 13.97 -11.86
CA VAL A 38 5.38 13.66 -12.40
C VAL A 38 4.38 14.71 -11.94
N ARG A 39 3.70 15.34 -12.89
CA ARG A 39 2.56 16.23 -12.63
C ARG A 39 1.27 15.49 -12.89
N LEU A 40 0.46 15.28 -11.85
CA LEU A 40 -0.88 14.75 -12.02
C LEU A 40 -1.76 15.78 -12.76
N VAL A 41 -2.31 15.37 -13.89
CA VAL A 41 -3.29 16.15 -14.66
C VAL A 41 -4.66 15.55 -14.42
N MET A 42 -5.52 16.34 -13.78
CA MET A 42 -6.92 15.96 -13.57
C MET A 42 -7.76 16.31 -14.80
N PRO A 43 -8.75 15.49 -15.17
CA PRO A 43 -9.69 15.85 -16.22
C PRO A 43 -10.52 17.09 -15.79
N GLY A 44 -11.10 17.79 -16.75
CA GLY A 44 -11.97 18.95 -16.47
C GLY A 44 -13.12 18.61 -15.53
N GLU A 45 -13.70 19.62 -14.86
CA GLU A 45 -14.63 19.44 -13.72
C GLU A 45 -15.76 18.43 -13.99
N THR A 46 -16.38 18.49 -15.17
CA THR A 46 -17.45 17.57 -15.57
C THR A 46 -16.99 16.11 -15.69
N ALA A 47 -15.78 15.89 -16.23
CA ALA A 47 -15.22 14.55 -16.39
C ALA A 47 -14.64 14.03 -15.06
N ALA A 48 -14.10 14.90 -14.21
CA ALA A 48 -13.62 14.52 -12.88
C ALA A 48 -14.74 13.95 -11.99
N ARG A 49 -15.99 14.38 -12.17
CA ARG A 49 -17.15 13.80 -11.46
C ARG A 49 -17.41 12.32 -11.77
N ARG A 50 -16.83 11.78 -12.85
CA ARG A 50 -16.93 10.35 -13.22
C ARG A 50 -15.86 9.48 -12.57
N LEU A 51 -14.86 10.09 -11.92
CA LEU A 51 -13.82 9.37 -11.20
C LEU A 51 -14.31 9.02 -9.79
N PRO A 52 -13.89 7.87 -9.23
CA PRO A 52 -14.24 7.48 -7.88
C PRO A 52 -13.67 8.50 -6.87
N ARG A 53 -14.54 9.03 -6.00
CA ARG A 53 -14.18 10.08 -5.03
C ARG A 53 -13.13 9.64 -4.01
N CYS A 54 -13.05 8.35 -3.70
CA CYS A 54 -12.07 7.80 -2.77
C CYS A 54 -10.63 7.78 -3.34
N LEU A 55 -10.49 7.89 -4.66
CA LEU A 55 -9.21 7.87 -5.33
C LEU A 55 -9.22 8.84 -6.53
N PRO A 56 -9.26 10.15 -6.26
CA PRO A 56 -9.41 11.15 -7.32
C PRO A 56 -8.26 11.11 -8.34
N GLY A 57 -7.04 10.77 -7.92
CA GLY A 57 -5.89 10.65 -8.81
C GLY A 57 -5.84 9.38 -9.66
N GLY A 58 -6.78 8.44 -9.48
CA GLY A 58 -6.87 7.21 -10.27
C GLY A 58 -5.74 6.18 -10.06
N GLY A 59 -4.85 6.44 -9.11
CA GLY A 59 -3.67 5.62 -8.81
C GLY A 59 -2.79 6.30 -7.75
N GLY A 60 -1.64 5.70 -7.47
CA GLY A 60 -0.66 6.24 -6.53
C GLY A 60 0.12 5.18 -5.76
N TRP A 61 0.76 5.62 -4.67
CA TRP A 61 1.50 4.73 -3.77
C TRP A 61 0.55 4.08 -2.76
N PHE A 62 0.50 2.75 -2.77
CA PHE A 62 -0.27 1.96 -1.82
C PHE A 62 0.64 0.97 -1.11
N GLY A 63 0.41 0.76 0.18
CA GLY A 63 1.30 -0.05 1.00
C GLY A 63 1.15 0.25 2.48
N PHE A 64 2.20 -0.05 3.24
CA PHE A 64 2.26 0.22 4.66
C PHE A 64 3.58 0.86 5.07
N ALA A 65 3.50 1.64 6.14
CA ALA A 65 4.63 2.03 6.97
C ALA A 65 4.49 1.34 8.33
N SER A 66 5.58 0.74 8.81
CA SER A 66 5.63 0.10 10.12
C SER A 66 5.58 1.14 11.23
N TYR A 67 5.35 0.69 12.46
CA TYR A 67 5.44 1.56 13.63
C TYR A 67 6.84 2.20 13.75
N ASP A 68 7.91 1.43 13.49
CA ASP A 68 9.28 1.92 13.60
C ASP A 68 9.69 2.89 12.48
N ALA A 69 8.86 3.07 11.44
CA ALA A 69 9.10 4.10 10.43
C ALA A 69 9.15 5.53 11.01
N VAL A 70 8.52 5.77 12.17
CA VAL A 70 8.59 7.06 12.88
C VAL A 70 10.03 7.43 13.29
N ARG A 71 10.92 6.43 13.46
CA ARG A 71 12.31 6.64 13.88
C ARG A 71 13.14 7.38 12.83
N TYR A 72 12.77 7.27 11.54
CA TYR A 72 13.38 8.06 10.48
C TYR A 72 12.96 9.53 10.53
N ALA A 73 11.73 9.81 11.00
CA ALA A 73 11.20 11.17 11.10
C ALA A 73 11.63 11.90 12.39
N GLU A 74 11.80 11.16 13.49
CA GLU A 74 12.12 11.70 14.82
C GLU A 74 13.36 11.02 15.45
N PRO A 75 14.51 10.97 14.75
CA PRO A 75 15.68 10.21 15.20
C PRO A 75 16.23 10.68 16.55
N GLY A 76 16.06 11.98 16.88
CA GLY A 76 16.50 12.53 18.17
C GLY A 76 15.63 12.10 19.37
N LYS A 77 14.34 11.79 19.16
CA LYS A 77 13.43 11.35 20.23
C LYS A 77 13.33 9.83 20.31
N LEU A 78 13.50 9.14 19.19
CA LEU A 78 13.31 7.70 19.06
C LEU A 78 14.52 7.04 18.37
N PRO A 79 15.71 7.08 18.99
CA PRO A 79 16.92 6.48 18.44
C PRO A 79 16.79 4.96 18.26
N TRP A 80 17.52 4.40 17.29
CA TRP A 80 17.52 2.95 17.01
C TRP A 80 18.19 2.14 18.12
N GLU A 81 19.16 2.72 18.83
CA GLU A 81 19.87 2.09 19.94
C GLU A 81 18.94 1.77 21.13
N GLY A 82 17.84 2.53 21.28
CA GLY A 82 16.83 2.32 22.31
C GLY A 82 15.61 1.52 21.85
N ALA A 83 15.60 1.02 20.61
CA ALA A 83 14.48 0.26 20.08
C ALA A 83 14.38 -1.13 20.72
N PRO A 84 13.17 -1.66 20.94
CA PRO A 84 12.99 -3.07 21.29
C PRO A 84 13.59 -4.00 20.21
N PRO A 85 13.97 -5.24 20.56
CA PRO A 85 14.44 -6.21 19.58
C PRO A 85 13.41 -6.47 18.47
N ASP A 86 13.85 -6.53 17.22
CA ASP A 86 13.00 -6.92 16.10
C ASP A 86 12.76 -8.44 16.12
N ASP A 87 11.55 -8.83 16.52
CA ASP A 87 11.08 -10.21 16.64
C ASP A 87 10.27 -10.68 15.42
N ARG A 88 10.02 -9.80 14.44
CA ARG A 88 9.13 -10.09 13.30
C ARG A 88 9.84 -9.98 11.94
N GLY A 89 10.96 -9.27 11.85
CA GLY A 89 11.69 -9.11 10.60
C GLY A 89 10.83 -8.46 9.51
N LEU A 90 9.94 -7.53 9.87
CA LEU A 90 9.07 -6.85 8.91
C LEU A 90 9.83 -5.74 8.19
N PRO A 91 9.47 -5.42 6.94
CA PRO A 91 9.90 -4.17 6.33
C PRO A 91 9.42 -2.96 7.13
N ASP A 92 10.23 -1.92 7.17
CA ASP A 92 9.79 -0.63 7.73
C ASP A 92 8.83 0.07 6.79
N LEU A 93 9.07 -0.02 5.48
CA LEU A 93 8.19 0.51 4.45
C LEU A 93 8.02 -0.50 3.33
N GLN A 94 6.79 -0.72 2.89
CA GLN A 94 6.52 -1.47 1.68
C GLN A 94 5.37 -0.79 0.93
N PHE A 95 5.73 -0.07 -0.13
CA PHE A 95 4.80 0.58 -1.04
C PHE A 95 5.02 0.08 -2.46
N GLY A 96 3.93 -0.05 -3.21
CA GLY A 96 3.90 -0.19 -4.65
C GLY A 96 3.20 1.02 -5.27
N PHE A 97 3.65 1.47 -6.44
CA PHE A 97 2.91 2.44 -7.23
C PHE A 97 1.94 1.70 -8.12
N TYR A 98 0.65 1.95 -7.95
CA TYR A 98 -0.42 1.31 -8.72
C TYR A 98 -1.07 2.36 -9.62
N ASP A 99 -0.99 2.10 -10.91
CA ASP A 99 -1.45 2.96 -11.98
C ASP A 99 -2.66 2.35 -12.72
N ARG A 100 -3.10 1.18 -12.28
CA ARG A 100 -4.29 0.47 -12.72
C ARG A 100 -5.04 -0.04 -11.50
N VAL A 101 -6.26 0.45 -11.31
CA VAL A 101 -7.06 0.17 -10.11
C VAL A 101 -8.51 -0.13 -10.48
N VAL A 102 -9.14 -0.99 -9.69
CA VAL A 102 -10.57 -1.31 -9.79
C VAL A 102 -11.22 -0.86 -8.49
N VAL A 103 -12.23 0.02 -8.58
CA VAL A 103 -12.96 0.55 -7.43
C VAL A 103 -14.39 0.05 -7.48
N PHE A 104 -14.82 -0.64 -6.43
CA PHE A 104 -16.19 -1.12 -6.26
C PHE A 104 -16.98 -0.12 -5.42
N ASP A 105 -17.82 0.67 -6.09
CA ASP A 105 -18.78 1.54 -5.43
C ASP A 105 -20.06 0.75 -5.15
N HIS A 106 -20.22 0.33 -3.90
CA HIS A 106 -21.38 -0.44 -3.48
C HIS A 106 -22.63 0.43 -3.30
N VAL A 107 -22.47 1.75 -3.13
CA VAL A 107 -23.61 2.68 -2.96
C VAL A 107 -24.25 2.95 -4.32
N GLU A 108 -23.43 3.26 -5.34
CA GLU A 108 -23.90 3.48 -6.71
C GLU A 108 -24.05 2.18 -7.51
N THR A 109 -23.61 1.04 -6.97
CA THR A 109 -23.57 -0.27 -7.65
C THR A 109 -22.74 -0.26 -8.93
N LEU A 110 -21.64 0.50 -8.92
CA LEU A 110 -20.73 0.69 -10.05
C LEU A 110 -19.36 0.10 -9.77
N VAL A 111 -18.72 -0.37 -10.84
CA VAL A 111 -17.30 -0.77 -10.82
C VAL A 111 -16.52 0.16 -11.72
N HIS A 112 -15.64 0.96 -11.15
CA HIS A 112 -14.74 1.84 -11.89
C HIS A 112 -13.46 1.09 -12.23
N VAL A 113 -13.12 1.01 -13.51
CA VAL A 113 -11.79 0.55 -13.96
C VAL A 113 -11.01 1.79 -14.37
N VAL A 114 -9.97 2.12 -13.61
CA VAL A 114 -9.20 3.35 -13.80
C VAL A 114 -7.76 3.02 -14.17
N ARG A 115 -7.23 3.73 -15.18
CA ARG A 115 -5.85 3.66 -15.62
C ARG A 115 -5.23 5.06 -15.57
N LEU A 116 -4.25 5.25 -14.69
CA LEU A 116 -3.40 6.43 -14.63
C LEU A 116 -2.22 6.26 -15.58
N VAL A 117 -2.12 7.09 -16.62
CA VAL A 117 -1.08 6.96 -17.64
C VAL A 117 -0.03 8.05 -17.42
N GLU A 118 1.23 7.65 -17.31
CA GLU A 118 2.37 8.57 -17.39
C GLU A 118 2.66 8.83 -18.87
N VAL A 119 2.71 10.11 -19.27
CA VAL A 119 3.02 10.53 -20.64
C VAL A 119 4.28 11.39 -20.57
N GLY A 120 5.37 10.89 -21.15
CA GLY A 120 6.65 11.55 -21.25
C GLY A 120 6.70 12.61 -22.36
N PRO A 121 7.73 13.47 -22.40
CA PRO A 121 7.84 14.54 -23.38
C PRO A 121 7.91 14.08 -24.84
N GLU A 122 8.45 12.89 -25.07
CA GLU A 122 8.66 12.30 -26.40
C GLU A 122 7.59 11.25 -26.76
N ASP A 123 6.63 10.99 -25.86
CA ASP A 123 5.59 9.99 -26.08
C ASP A 123 4.47 10.56 -26.97
N ASP A 124 3.87 9.71 -27.81
CA ASP A 124 2.62 10.07 -28.49
C ASP A 124 1.43 9.89 -27.52
N PRO A 125 0.71 10.98 -27.16
CA PRO A 125 -0.46 10.89 -26.30
C PRO A 125 -1.56 9.99 -26.87
N GLY A 126 -1.67 9.88 -28.20
CA GLY A 126 -2.64 9.02 -28.87
C GLY A 126 -2.36 7.55 -28.61
N GLU A 127 -1.13 7.10 -28.87
CA GLU A 127 -0.70 5.74 -28.57
C GLU A 127 -0.82 5.39 -27.08
N ALA A 128 -0.49 6.33 -26.19
CA ALA A 128 -0.64 6.17 -24.75
C ALA A 128 -2.12 5.97 -24.35
N TYR A 129 -3.03 6.74 -24.94
CA TYR A 129 -4.48 6.59 -24.75
C TYR A 129 -4.98 5.24 -25.25
N ASP A 130 -4.58 4.82 -26.45
CA ASP A 130 -4.97 3.53 -27.03
C ASP A 130 -4.44 2.34 -26.20
N GLY A 131 -3.23 2.47 -25.66
CA GLY A 131 -2.67 1.55 -24.66
C GLY A 131 -3.54 1.45 -23.41
N ALA A 132 -3.95 2.59 -22.85
CA ALA A 132 -4.81 2.65 -21.68
C ALA A 132 -6.18 2.00 -21.93
N MET A 133 -6.76 2.22 -23.11
CA MET A 133 -8.04 1.61 -23.50
C MET A 133 -7.92 0.09 -23.64
N ARG A 134 -6.81 -0.42 -24.19
CA ARG A 134 -6.53 -1.87 -24.22
C ARG A 134 -6.40 -2.45 -22.82
N ASP A 135 -5.69 -1.77 -21.92
CA ASP A 135 -5.53 -2.17 -20.52
C ASP A 135 -6.86 -2.24 -19.77
N ILE A 136 -7.70 -1.21 -19.93
CA ILE A 136 -9.05 -1.15 -19.34
C ILE A 136 -9.91 -2.28 -19.90
N GLY A 137 -9.88 -2.51 -21.23
CA GLY A 137 -10.60 -3.59 -21.88
C GLY A 137 -10.19 -4.97 -21.35
N ALA A 138 -8.89 -5.22 -21.20
CA ALA A 138 -8.37 -6.46 -20.65
C ALA A 138 -8.81 -6.69 -19.20
N THR A 139 -8.76 -5.65 -18.35
CA THR A 139 -9.24 -5.73 -16.97
C THR A 139 -10.74 -5.96 -16.91
N ARG A 140 -11.53 -5.30 -17.74
CA ARG A 140 -12.98 -5.55 -17.85
C ARG A 140 -13.25 -7.01 -18.22
N THR A 141 -12.57 -7.55 -19.23
CA THR A 141 -12.70 -8.95 -19.63
C THR A 141 -12.35 -9.90 -18.48
N ALA A 142 -11.26 -9.63 -17.76
CA ALA A 142 -10.87 -10.41 -16.58
C ALA A 142 -11.94 -10.39 -15.48
N LEU A 143 -12.54 -9.23 -15.19
CA LEU A 143 -13.62 -9.10 -14.20
C LEU A 143 -14.90 -9.84 -14.61
N GLN A 144 -15.17 -9.93 -15.92
CA GLN A 144 -16.36 -10.60 -16.45
C GLN A 144 -16.14 -12.11 -16.67
N THR A 145 -14.89 -12.54 -16.76
CA THR A 145 -14.54 -13.95 -16.94
C THR A 145 -14.56 -14.63 -15.57
N HIS A 146 -15.54 -15.50 -15.34
CA HIS A 146 -15.69 -16.21 -14.07
C HIS A 146 -14.42 -17.01 -13.74
N SER A 147 -13.67 -16.54 -12.75
CA SER A 147 -12.62 -17.34 -12.13
C SER A 147 -13.26 -18.49 -11.34
N LYS A 148 -12.53 -19.59 -11.12
CA LYS A 148 -12.99 -20.68 -10.24
C LYS A 148 -13.57 -20.06 -8.95
N PRO A 149 -14.84 -20.35 -8.59
CA PRO A 149 -15.41 -19.79 -7.38
C PRO A 149 -14.56 -20.25 -6.20
N LEU A 150 -14.16 -19.29 -5.35
CA LEU A 150 -13.58 -19.63 -4.06
C LEU A 150 -14.62 -20.48 -3.32
N VAL A 151 -14.16 -21.56 -2.70
CA VAL A 151 -15.04 -22.39 -1.87
C VAL A 151 -15.52 -21.52 -0.73
N SER A 152 -16.83 -21.35 -0.59
CA SER A 152 -17.42 -20.70 0.58
C SER A 152 -17.00 -21.47 1.82
N GLY A 153 -16.41 -20.77 2.79
CA GLY A 153 -16.15 -21.33 4.10
C GLY A 153 -17.32 -21.03 5.03
N ASP A 154 -17.80 -22.04 5.74
CA ASP A 154 -18.72 -21.85 6.86
C ASP A 154 -17.90 -21.47 8.10
N PHE A 155 -18.22 -20.35 8.73
CA PHE A 155 -17.64 -19.93 10.00
C PHE A 155 -18.65 -20.16 11.13
N GLU A 156 -18.52 -21.27 11.84
CA GLU A 156 -19.35 -21.55 13.01
C GLU A 156 -18.77 -20.84 14.26
N VAL A 157 -19.46 -19.79 14.72
CA VAL A 157 -19.21 -19.23 16.05
C VAL A 157 -19.88 -20.14 17.06
N SER A 158 -19.12 -21.05 17.67
CA SER A 158 -19.62 -21.86 18.79
C SER A 158 -19.56 -21.04 20.10
N PRO A 159 -20.71 -20.64 20.69
CA PRO A 159 -20.70 -19.93 21.97
C PRO A 159 -20.19 -20.88 23.07
N GLY A 160 -19.04 -20.55 23.68
CA GLY A 160 -18.47 -21.33 24.79
C GLY A 160 -17.49 -22.44 24.39
N ALA A 161 -17.08 -22.54 23.11
CA ALA A 161 -15.89 -23.32 22.78
C ALA A 161 -14.68 -22.73 23.52
N PRO A 162 -13.82 -23.55 24.18
CA PRO A 162 -12.59 -23.05 24.76
C PRO A 162 -11.76 -22.36 23.67
N ASP A 163 -11.09 -21.26 24.02
CA ASP A 163 -10.29 -20.45 23.10
C ASP A 163 -9.17 -21.30 22.48
N ALA A 164 -9.50 -21.97 21.37
CA ALA A 164 -8.64 -22.92 20.68
C ALA A 164 -7.60 -22.22 19.81
N THR A 165 -7.52 -20.88 19.89
CA THR A 165 -6.64 -20.06 19.06
C THR A 165 -5.16 -20.31 19.36
N GLY A 166 -4.84 -20.90 20.52
CA GLY A 166 -3.45 -21.12 20.94
C GLY A 166 -2.66 -19.82 21.06
N VAL A 167 -3.35 -18.67 21.09
CA VAL A 167 -2.75 -17.35 21.16
C VAL A 167 -2.09 -17.20 22.52
N ARG A 168 -0.77 -17.03 22.50
CA ARG A 168 0.03 -16.78 23.70
C ARG A 168 0.29 -15.30 23.85
N SER A 169 -0.06 -14.76 25.01
CA SER A 169 0.32 -13.40 25.37
C SER A 169 1.84 -13.30 25.50
N THR A 170 2.41 -12.22 24.98
CA THR A 170 3.83 -11.87 25.18
C THR A 170 4.10 -11.31 26.57
N LEU A 171 3.05 -10.99 27.35
CA LEU A 171 3.14 -10.41 28.69
C LEU A 171 2.34 -11.24 29.71
N THR A 172 2.87 -11.33 30.93
CA THR A 172 2.07 -11.77 32.07
C THR A 172 1.15 -10.65 32.55
N ARG A 173 0.05 -11.00 33.23
CA ARG A 173 -0.86 -10.02 33.85
C ARG A 173 -0.13 -9.09 34.83
N ALA A 174 0.81 -9.63 35.60
CA ALA A 174 1.59 -8.86 36.57
C ALA A 174 2.49 -7.84 35.86
N THR A 175 3.20 -8.26 34.81
CA THR A 175 4.06 -7.39 34.01
C THR A 175 3.26 -6.27 33.35
N HIS A 176 2.13 -6.60 32.70
CA HIS A 176 1.27 -5.60 32.07
C HIS A 176 0.73 -4.60 33.10
N ARG A 177 0.28 -5.06 34.28
CA ARG A 177 -0.18 -4.16 35.35
C ARG A 177 0.91 -3.18 35.78
N ALA A 178 2.14 -3.66 35.98
CA ALA A 178 3.25 -2.81 36.38
C ALA A 178 3.58 -1.74 35.32
N MET A 179 3.52 -2.10 34.03
CA MET A 179 3.69 -1.14 32.93
C MET A 179 2.61 -0.04 32.96
N VAL A 180 1.35 -0.42 33.20
CA VAL A 180 0.22 0.53 33.29
C VAL A 180 0.37 1.47 34.48
N GLU A 181 0.75 0.99 35.66
CA GLU A 181 0.93 1.87 36.82
C GLU A 181 2.06 2.88 36.61
N ARG A 182 3.20 2.44 36.06
CA ARG A 182 4.31 3.36 35.70
C ARG A 182 3.86 4.40 34.66
N ALA A 183 3.04 4.01 33.68
CA ALA A 183 2.56 4.95 32.67
C ALA A 183 1.61 6.02 33.23
N LYS A 184 0.90 5.75 34.34
CA LYS A 184 0.03 6.73 35.02
C LYS A 184 0.79 7.76 35.84
N GLU A 185 2.02 7.44 36.26
CA GLU A 185 2.87 8.35 37.05
C GLU A 185 3.59 9.41 36.20
N TYR A 186 3.64 9.18 34.87
CA TYR A 186 4.17 10.11 33.87
C TYR A 186 3.11 11.11 33.41
#